data_AF-A0A382UHA4-F1
#
_entry.id   AF-A0A382UHA4-F1
#
_cell.length_a   1.000
_cell.length_b   1.000
_cell.length_c   1.000
_cell.angle_alpha   90.00
_cell.angle_beta   90.00
_cell.angle_gamma   90.00
#
_symmetry.space_group_name_H-M   'P 1'
#
loop_
_entity.id
_entity.type
_entity.pdbx_description
1 polymer ?
#
loop_
_entity_poly.entity_id
_entity_poly.type
_entity_poly.pdbx_seq_one_letter_code
_entity_poly.pdbx_strand_id
1 'polypeptide(L)'
;MAKTAYAQAGVDLALGNQVKAGLSRLLKSASRPEVLGKVGGFGGLFALKPGKYKNPVLVSSVDGVGTKLKVAFAMKCHHTIGQDLVNHCVDD
;
A
#
# COMPACT_ATOMS: atom_id res chain seq x y z
N MET A 1 -33.63 2.79 5.29
CA MET A 1 -32.83 2.46 6.50
C MET A 1 -31.88 3.61 6.78
N ALA A 2 -31.70 4.01 8.04
CA ALA A 2 -30.74 5.04 8.40
C ALA A 2 -29.30 4.56 8.12
N LYS A 3 -28.44 5.44 7.60
CA LYS A 3 -27.03 5.15 7.32
C LYS A 3 -26.33 4.78 8.64
N THR A 4 -25.55 3.70 8.68
CA THR A 4 -24.84 3.28 9.90
C THR A 4 -23.84 4.35 10.33
N ALA A 5 -23.51 4.45 11.63
CA ALA A 5 -22.46 5.37 12.11
C ALA A 5 -21.12 5.15 11.37
N TYR A 6 -20.84 3.90 11.00
CA TYR A 6 -19.68 3.51 10.20
C TYR A 6 -19.70 4.13 8.80
N ALA A 7 -20.83 4.09 8.10
CA ALA A 7 -21.00 4.68 6.78
C ALA A 7 -21.20 6.21 6.81
N GLN A 8 -21.58 6.78 7.95
CA GLN A 8 -21.58 8.22 8.20
C GLN A 8 -20.16 8.76 8.41
N ALA A 9 -19.27 7.97 9.02
CA ALA A 9 -17.84 8.27 9.12
C ALA A 9 -17.08 8.15 7.78
N GLY A 10 -17.78 7.95 6.66
CA GLY A 10 -17.20 7.86 5.32
C GLY A 10 -16.72 6.47 4.94
N VAL A 11 -16.96 5.44 5.75
CA VAL A 11 -16.52 4.07 5.45
C VAL A 11 -17.52 3.36 4.55
N ASP A 12 -17.06 2.99 3.35
CA ASP A 12 -17.80 2.14 2.43
C ASP A 12 -17.14 0.76 2.34
N LEU A 13 -17.73 -0.22 3.03
CA LEU A 13 -17.25 -1.60 3.06
C LEU A 13 -17.41 -2.31 1.71
N ALA A 14 -18.48 -2.00 0.97
CA ALA A 14 -18.75 -2.62 -0.32
C ALA A 14 -17.72 -2.15 -1.35
N LEU A 15 -17.49 -0.84 -1.40
CA LEU A 15 -16.44 -0.24 -2.23
C LEU A 15 -15.06 -0.76 -1.84
N GLY A 16 -14.77 -0.84 -0.54
CA GLY A 16 -13.51 -1.41 -0.04
C GLY A 16 -13.28 -2.84 -0.52
N ASN A 17 -14.32 -3.69 -0.48
CA ASN A 17 -14.24 -5.06 -0.98
C ASN A 17 -14.10 -5.14 -2.50
N GLN A 18 -14.80 -4.27 -3.24
CA GLN A 18 -14.70 -4.18 -4.70
C GLN A 18 -13.28 -3.83 -5.15
N VAL A 19 -12.64 -2.85 -4.49
CA VAL A 19 -11.25 -2.47 -4.77
C VAL A 19 -10.29 -3.63 -4.44
N LYS A 20 -10.48 -4.28 -3.29
CA LYS A 20 -9.65 -5.42 -2.86
C LYS A 20 -9.70 -6.60 -3.82
N ALA A 21 -10.83 -6.85 -4.47
CA ALA A 21 -11.01 -7.99 -5.38
C ALA A 21 -9.99 -8.01 -6.54
N GLY A 22 -9.58 -6.84 -7.05
CA GLY A 22 -8.59 -6.72 -8.13
C GLY A 22 -7.13 -6.63 -7.65
N LEU A 23 -6.91 -6.38 -6.36
CA LEU A 23 -5.61 -5.98 -5.83
C LEU A 23 -4.55 -7.10 -5.95
N SER A 24 -4.96 -8.35 -5.76
CA SER A 24 -4.08 -9.52 -5.82
C SER A 24 -3.35 -9.62 -7.18
N ARG A 25 -4.02 -9.26 -8.28
CA ARG A 25 -3.43 -9.26 -9.62
C ARG A 25 -2.37 -8.17 -9.77
N LEU A 26 -2.66 -6.96 -9.28
CA LEU A 26 -1.75 -5.82 -9.36
C LEU A 26 -0.50 -6.01 -8.51
N LEU A 27 -0.64 -6.60 -7.31
CA LEU A 27 0.46 -6.81 -6.38
C LEU A 27 1.39 -7.97 -6.77
N LYS A 28 0.98 -8.83 -7.71
CA LYS A 28 1.75 -10.02 -8.09
C LYS A 28 3.15 -9.68 -8.59
N SER A 29 3.32 -8.56 -9.30
CA SER A 29 4.62 -8.10 -9.80
C SER A 29 5.59 -7.68 -8.69
N ALA A 30 5.08 -7.31 -7.52
CA ALA A 30 5.88 -6.91 -6.36
C ALA A 30 6.14 -8.06 -5.37
N SER A 31 5.68 -9.29 -5.70
CA SER A 31 5.85 -10.43 -4.81
C SER A 31 7.30 -10.94 -4.79
N ARG A 32 7.71 -11.48 -3.64
CA ARG A 32 9.05 -12.02 -3.41
C ARG A 32 8.98 -13.33 -2.61
N PRO A 33 10.00 -14.21 -2.70
CA PRO A 33 10.02 -15.47 -1.95
C PRO A 33 9.96 -15.29 -0.43
N GLU A 34 10.33 -14.12 0.08
CA GLU A 34 10.28 -13.81 1.50
C GLU A 34 8.88 -13.45 2.03
N VAL A 35 7.92 -13.13 1.15
CA VAL A 35 6.54 -12.80 1.56
C VAL A 35 5.84 -14.06 2.08
N LEU A 36 5.26 -13.98 3.28
CA LEU A 36 4.52 -15.08 3.90
C LEU A 36 3.01 -14.82 3.84
N GLY A 37 2.24 -15.79 3.35
CA GLY A 37 0.78 -15.74 3.30
C GLY A 37 0.21 -15.11 2.02
N LYS A 38 -1.07 -14.75 2.07
CA LYS A 38 -1.83 -14.17 0.95
C LYS A 38 -2.34 -12.77 1.30
N VAL A 39 -2.55 -11.95 0.27
CA VAL A 39 -3.20 -10.63 0.40
C VAL A 39 -4.61 -10.82 0.98
N GLY A 40 -4.97 -10.01 1.99
CA GLY A 40 -6.31 -10.02 2.61
C GLY A 40 -6.33 -10.25 4.12
N GLY A 41 -5.19 -10.56 4.75
CA GLY A 41 -5.03 -10.58 6.21
C GLY A 41 -4.91 -9.18 6.82
N PHE A 42 -4.92 -9.10 8.16
CA PHE A 42 -4.75 -7.86 8.92
C PHE A 42 -3.39 -7.17 8.68
N GLY A 43 -2.34 -7.96 8.40
CA GLY A 43 -1.01 -7.47 8.08
C GLY A 43 -0.29 -8.39 7.10
N GLY A 44 0.69 -7.82 6.38
CA GLY A 44 1.63 -8.58 5.56
C GLY A 44 2.80 -9.09 6.41
N LEU A 45 3.30 -10.28 6.08
CA LEU A 45 4.43 -10.89 6.78
C LEU A 45 5.61 -11.05 5.79
N PHE A 46 6.83 -10.82 6.27
CA PHE A 46 8.05 -10.91 5.48
C PHE A 46 9.16 -11.61 6.26
N ALA A 47 9.68 -12.72 5.73
CA ALA A 47 10.71 -13.52 6.37
C ALA A 47 12.11 -12.95 6.12
N LEU A 48 12.86 -12.70 7.20
CA LEU A 48 14.30 -12.48 7.10
C LEU A 48 15.00 -13.84 6.96
N LYS A 49 15.72 -14.04 5.85
CA LYS A 49 16.43 -15.30 5.58
C LYS A 49 17.47 -15.58 6.67
N PRO A 50 17.37 -16.72 7.39
CA PRO A 50 18.36 -17.09 8.40
C PRO A 50 19.77 -17.13 7.80
N GLY A 51 20.75 -16.60 8.52
CA GLY A 51 22.16 -16.59 8.09
C GLY A 51 22.53 -15.61 6.98
N LYS A 52 21.56 -14.90 6.36
CA LYS A 52 21.87 -13.89 5.33
C LYS A 52 22.60 -12.66 5.89
N TYR A 53 22.29 -12.28 7.13
CA TYR A 53 22.84 -11.11 7.80
C TYR A 53 23.39 -11.50 9.16
N LYS A 54 24.59 -11.02 9.51
CA LYS A 54 25.25 -11.32 10.80
C LYS A 54 24.60 -10.57 11.96
N ASN A 55 24.41 -9.25 11.80
CA ASN A 55 23.81 -8.34 12.77
C ASN A 55 22.85 -7.39 12.02
N PRO A 56 21.64 -7.84 11.65
CA PRO A 56 20.74 -7.03 10.85
C PRO A 56 20.25 -5.79 11.62
N VAL A 57 20.20 -4.66 10.93
CA VAL A 57 19.53 -3.44 11.39
C VAL A 57 18.34 -3.19 10.46
N LEU A 58 17.18 -2.91 11.04
CA LEU A 58 15.99 -2.54 10.29
C LEU A 58 15.91 -1.02 10.20
N VAL A 59 15.72 -0.53 8.98
CA VAL A 59 15.51 0.89 8.68
C VAL A 59 14.10 1.03 8.12
N SER A 60 13.41 2.07 8.54
CA SER A 60 12.05 2.40 8.08
C SER A 60 11.94 3.91 7.89
N SER A 61 11.39 4.32 6.74
CA SER A 61 10.97 5.71 6.47
C SER A 61 9.47 5.78 6.18
N VAL A 62 8.89 6.97 6.28
CA VAL A 62 7.48 7.24 6.01
C VAL A 62 7.30 8.63 5.41
N ASP A 63 6.95 8.66 4.13
CA ASP A 63 6.78 9.89 3.36
C ASP A 63 5.43 10.03 2.69
N GLY A 64 5.15 11.25 2.26
CA GLY A 64 4.02 11.58 1.40
C GLY A 64 4.48 12.29 0.13
N VAL A 65 3.65 12.19 -0.92
CA VAL A 65 3.88 12.86 -2.22
C VAL A 65 3.81 14.40 -2.12
N GLY A 66 3.13 14.91 -1.11
CA GLY A 66 2.99 16.35 -0.88
C GLY A 66 2.15 17.07 -1.93
N THR A 67 2.49 18.32 -2.22
CA THR A 67 1.69 19.23 -3.07
C THR A 67 1.62 18.83 -4.54
N LYS A 68 2.46 17.89 -5.01
CA LYS A 68 2.38 17.31 -6.36
C LYS A 68 1.02 16.66 -6.64
N LEU A 69 0.31 16.21 -5.61
CA LEU A 69 -1.08 15.74 -5.71
C LEU A 69 -2.01 16.78 -6.32
N LYS A 70 -1.81 18.08 -6.04
CA LYS A 70 -2.63 19.16 -6.62
C LYS A 70 -2.49 19.21 -8.16
N VAL A 71 -1.28 18.99 -8.66
CA VAL A 71 -1.00 18.93 -10.10
C VAL A 71 -1.64 17.68 -10.71
N ALA A 72 -1.52 16.53 -10.07
CA ALA A 72 -2.15 15.29 -10.52
C ALA A 72 -3.68 15.42 -10.64
N PHE A 73 -4.34 16.09 -9.69
CA PHE A 73 -5.77 16.39 -9.76
C PHE A 73 -6.11 17.36 -10.89
N ALA A 74 -5.37 18.46 -11.03
CA ALA A 74 -5.58 19.44 -12.09
C ALA A 74 -5.44 18.81 -13.49
N MET A 75 -4.50 17.87 -13.65
CA MET A 75 -4.22 17.18 -14.91
C MET A 75 -5.05 15.90 -15.10
N LYS A 76 -5.86 15.50 -14.11
CA LYS A 76 -6.56 14.19 -14.08
C LYS A 76 -5.63 13.00 -14.36
N CYS A 77 -4.37 13.09 -13.91
CA CYS A 77 -3.33 12.10 -14.15
C CYS A 77 -2.90 11.48 -12.81
N HIS A 78 -3.38 10.26 -12.53
CA HIS A 78 -3.16 9.59 -11.23
C HIS A 78 -2.25 8.37 -11.29
N HIS A 79 -1.97 7.84 -12.48
CA HIS A 79 -1.32 6.54 -12.65
C HIS A 79 0.17 6.52 -12.28
N THR A 80 0.81 7.69 -12.16
CA THR A 80 2.23 7.82 -11.78
C THR A 80 2.45 8.16 -10.31
N ILE A 81 1.44 8.72 -9.62
CA ILE A 81 1.59 9.21 -8.24
C ILE A 81 1.94 8.12 -7.24
N GLY A 82 1.51 6.87 -7.49
CA GLY A 82 1.93 5.73 -6.67
C GLY A 82 3.44 5.46 -6.73
N GLN A 83 4.09 5.73 -7.87
CA GLN A 83 5.54 5.60 -8.01
C GLN A 83 6.26 6.72 -7.27
N ASP A 84 5.77 7.95 -7.37
CA ASP A 84 6.30 9.08 -6.61
C ASP A 84 6.27 8.81 -5.09
N LEU A 85 5.17 8.24 -4.59
CA LEU A 85 5.04 7.87 -3.18
C LEU A 85 6.08 6.82 -2.77
N VAL A 86 6.26 5.77 -3.57
CA VAL A 86 7.23 4.71 -3.25
C VAL A 86 8.65 5.27 -3.27
N ASN A 87 9.02 6.02 -4.31
CA ASN A 87 10.37 6.54 -4.51
C ASN A 87 10.81 7.45 -3.35
N HIS A 88 9.92 8.33 -2.86
CA HIS A 88 10.23 9.14 -1.69
C HIS A 88 10.65 8.31 -0.47
N CYS A 89 9.99 7.18 -0.22
CA CYS A 89 10.33 6.33 0.93
C CYS A 89 11.58 5.45 0.70
N VAL A 90 11.86 5.00 -0.54
CA VAL A 90 13.00 4.10 -0.80
C VAL A 90 14.32 4.82 -1.07
N ASP A 91 14.27 6.11 -1.42
CA ASP A 91 15.45 6.93 -1.74
C ASP A 91 16.00 7.73 -0.53
N ASP A 92 15.36 7.62 0.64
CA ASP A 92 15.84 8.10 1.95
C ASP A 92 16.99 7.24 2.51
#